data_AF-A7T8T3-F1
#
_entry.id   AF-A7T8T3-F1
#
_cell.length_a   1.000
_cell.length_b   1.000
_cell.length_c   1.000
_cell.angle_alpha   90.00
_cell.angle_beta   90.00
_cell.angle_gamma   90.00
#
_symmetry.space_group_name_H-M   'P 1'
#
loop_
_entity.id
_entity.type
_entity.pdbx_description
1 polymer ?
#
loop_
_entity_poly.entity_id
_entity_poly.type
_entity_poly.pdbx_seq_one_letter_code
_entity_poly.pdbx_strand_id
1 'polypeptide(L)'
;TSLTMSTIKDMENHMSYGVEKSQKKDDTIQDLKRLLDSYKEEISKHEKKEDELKQRLQKCTEVNEHLLLEAARLEKKRVRENCSENRLRLGQFVPVRQGAQFVDSWSEGYAFKELNK
;
A
#
# COMPACT_ATOMS: atom_id res chain seq x y z
N THR A 1 -37.81 5.57 -75.08
CA THR A 1 -38.29 5.97 -73.74
C THR A 1 -38.10 4.89 -72.68
N SER A 2 -38.40 3.60 -72.93
CA SER A 2 -38.20 2.55 -71.91
C SER A 2 -36.73 2.24 -71.58
N LEU A 3 -35.83 2.28 -72.57
CA LEU A 3 -34.40 2.06 -72.35
C LEU A 3 -33.82 3.10 -71.38
N THR A 4 -34.20 4.37 -71.56
CA THR A 4 -33.80 5.50 -70.71
C THR A 4 -34.34 5.37 -69.29
N MET A 5 -35.57 4.85 -69.11
CA MET A 5 -36.12 4.60 -67.77
C MET A 5 -35.44 3.45 -67.03
N SER A 6 -35.00 2.40 -67.74
CA SER A 6 -34.23 1.31 -67.12
C SER A 6 -32.91 1.83 -66.57
N THR A 7 -32.18 2.63 -67.34
CA THR A 7 -30.88 3.17 -66.92
C THR A 7 -31.02 4.10 -65.71
N ILE A 8 -32.07 4.92 -65.67
CA ILE A 8 -32.37 5.78 -64.53
C ILE A 8 -32.67 4.94 -63.28
N LYS A 9 -33.47 3.89 -63.40
CA LYS A 9 -33.81 3.01 -62.28
C LYS A 9 -32.59 2.26 -61.73
N ASP A 10 -31.68 1.84 -62.58
CA ASP A 10 -30.42 1.20 -62.17
C ASP A 10 -29.49 2.18 -61.46
N MET A 11 -29.43 3.43 -61.92
CA MET A 11 -28.71 4.51 -61.24
C MET A 11 -29.31 4.84 -59.87
N GLU A 12 -30.64 4.94 -59.76
CA GLU A 12 -31.33 5.16 -58.49
C GLU A 12 -31.05 4.04 -57.48
N ASN A 13 -31.09 2.78 -57.93
CA ASN A 13 -30.76 1.63 -57.08
C ASN A 13 -29.30 1.67 -56.61
N HIS A 14 -28.36 2.00 -57.48
CA HIS A 14 -26.94 2.10 -57.13
C HIS A 14 -26.66 3.25 -56.16
N MET A 15 -27.28 4.42 -56.36
CA MET A 15 -27.17 5.55 -55.44
C MET A 15 -27.80 5.23 -54.09
N SER A 16 -28.99 4.63 -54.06
CA SER A 16 -29.68 4.23 -52.84
C SER A 16 -28.83 3.27 -52.00
N TYR A 17 -28.23 2.25 -52.64
CA TYR A 17 -27.31 1.32 -51.98
C TYR A 17 -26.04 2.01 -51.45
N GLY A 18 -25.48 2.96 -52.21
CA GLY A 18 -24.33 3.75 -51.78
C GLY A 18 -24.63 4.61 -50.55
N VAL A 19 -25.79 5.24 -50.50
CA VAL A 19 -26.28 6.03 -49.36
C VAL A 19 -26.49 5.16 -48.14
N GLU A 20 -27.14 4.00 -48.28
CA GLU A 20 -27.37 3.06 -47.16
C GLU A 20 -26.06 2.56 -46.55
N LYS A 21 -25.07 2.26 -47.40
CA LYS A 21 -23.74 1.82 -46.95
C LYS A 21 -22.98 2.94 -46.24
N SER A 22 -23.15 4.19 -46.67
CA SER A 22 -22.57 5.35 -45.97
C SER A 22 -23.20 5.53 -44.60
N GLN A 23 -24.53 5.49 -44.52
CA GLN A 23 -25.26 5.64 -43.27
C GLN A 23 -24.83 4.61 -42.23
N LYS A 24 -24.71 3.33 -42.60
CA LYS A 24 -24.24 2.27 -41.69
C LYS A 24 -22.83 2.54 -41.13
N LYS A 25 -21.94 3.13 -41.94
CA LYS A 25 -20.61 3.53 -41.47
C LYS A 25 -20.68 4.68 -40.48
N ASP A 26 -21.52 5.67 -40.76
CA ASP A 26 -21.70 6.83 -39.88
C ASP A 26 -22.29 6.42 -38.52
N ASP A 27 -23.27 5.51 -38.52
CA ASP A 27 -23.84 4.92 -37.30
C ASP A 27 -22.77 4.18 -36.50
N THR A 28 -21.96 3.35 -37.18
CA THR A 28 -20.85 2.62 -36.55
C THR A 28 -19.82 3.59 -35.94
N ILE A 29 -19.47 4.67 -36.65
CA ILE A 29 -18.56 5.69 -36.16
C ILE A 29 -19.15 6.37 -34.92
N GLN A 30 -20.45 6.64 -34.90
CA GLN A 30 -21.12 7.25 -33.75
C GLN A 30 -21.08 6.33 -32.53
N ASP A 31 -21.34 5.04 -32.71
CA ASP A 31 -21.29 4.06 -31.61
C ASP A 31 -19.86 3.88 -31.08
N LEU A 32 -18.86 3.82 -31.95
CA LEU A 32 -17.46 3.77 -31.54
C LEU A 32 -17.04 5.02 -30.76
N LYS A 33 -17.53 6.21 -31.13
CA LYS A 33 -17.28 7.44 -30.37
C LYS A 33 -17.91 7.39 -28.98
N ARG A 34 -19.15 6.93 -28.86
CA ARG A 34 -19.83 6.75 -27.57
C ARG A 34 -19.08 5.77 -26.66
N LEU A 35 -18.59 4.65 -27.24
CA LEU A 35 -17.81 3.66 -26.51
C LEU A 35 -16.45 4.20 -26.06
N LEU A 36 -15.80 5.01 -26.90
CA LEU A 36 -14.54 5.65 -26.55
C LEU A 36 -14.72 6.67 -25.40
N ASP A 37 -15.81 7.43 -25.40
CA ASP A 37 -16.11 8.35 -24.31
C ASP A 37 -16.45 7.61 -23.01
N SER A 38 -17.21 6.51 -23.06
CA SER A 38 -17.47 5.69 -21.87
C SER A 38 -16.20 5.04 -21.31
N TYR A 39 -15.28 4.59 -22.17
CA TYR A 39 -13.98 4.08 -21.71
C TYR A 39 -13.12 5.16 -21.07
N LYS A 40 -13.12 6.40 -21.59
CA LYS A 40 -12.41 7.52 -20.95
C LYS A 40 -12.96 7.83 -19.56
N GLU A 41 -14.28 7.82 -19.40
CA GLU A 41 -14.90 8.01 -18.09
C GLU A 41 -14.50 6.90 -17.12
N GLU A 42 -14.49 5.65 -17.58
CA GLU A 42 -14.12 4.52 -16.75
C GLU A 42 -12.64 4.56 -16.33
N ILE A 43 -11.73 4.91 -17.26
CA ILE A 43 -10.32 5.16 -16.96
C ILE A 43 -10.19 6.23 -15.88
N SER A 44 -10.88 7.37 -16.02
CA SER A 44 -10.81 8.46 -15.03
C SER A 44 -11.30 8.03 -13.63
N LYS A 45 -12.33 7.17 -13.57
CA LYS A 45 -12.80 6.60 -12.28
C LYS A 45 -11.76 5.67 -11.67
N HIS A 46 -11.15 4.82 -12.50
CA HIS A 46 -10.11 3.90 -12.04
C HIS A 46 -8.86 4.64 -11.54
N GLU A 47 -8.40 5.68 -12.25
CA GLU A 47 -7.26 6.51 -11.84
C GLU A 47 -7.52 7.17 -10.47
N LYS A 48 -8.70 7.79 -10.28
CA LYS A 48 -9.07 8.38 -8.98
C LYS A 48 -9.05 7.35 -7.85
N LYS A 49 -9.60 6.16 -8.11
CA LYS A 49 -9.64 5.09 -7.12
C LYS A 49 -8.24 4.54 -6.81
N GLU A 50 -7.37 4.46 -7.82
CA GLU A 50 -5.98 4.06 -7.65
C GLU A 50 -5.23 5.05 -6.76
N ASP A 51 -5.40 6.35 -7.00
CA ASP A 51 -4.79 7.40 -6.18
C ASP A 51 -5.28 7.36 -4.72
N GLU A 52 -6.58 7.17 -4.50
CA GLU A 52 -7.13 6.99 -3.15
C GLU A 52 -6.53 5.77 -2.44
N LEU A 53 -6.39 4.64 -3.14
CA LEU A 53 -5.83 3.41 -2.58
C LEU A 53 -4.34 3.58 -2.26
N LYS A 54 -3.57 4.23 -3.13
CA LYS A 54 -2.16 4.56 -2.87
C LYS A 54 -2.00 5.42 -1.63
N GLN A 55 -2.83 6.47 -1.48
CA GLN A 55 -2.79 7.33 -0.29
C GLN A 55 -3.16 6.58 1.00
N ARG A 56 -4.17 5.71 0.96
CA ARG A 56 -4.56 4.88 2.11
C ARG A 56 -3.45 3.89 2.48
N LEU A 57 -2.84 3.26 1.49
CA LEU A 57 -1.74 2.33 1.69
C LEU A 57 -0.54 3.04 2.34
N GLN A 58 -0.16 4.22 1.81
CA GLN A 58 0.93 5.00 2.37
C GLN A 58 0.69 5.33 3.85
N LYS A 59 -0.49 5.83 4.20
CA LYS A 59 -0.85 6.11 5.61
C LYS A 59 -0.77 4.87 6.49
N CYS A 60 -1.24 3.73 5.99
CA CYS A 60 -1.18 2.46 6.71
C CYS A 60 0.28 2.06 6.99
N THR A 61 1.15 2.16 5.98
CA THR A 61 2.57 1.87 6.11
C THR A 61 3.23 2.79 7.13
N GLU A 62 3.01 4.10 7.06
CA GLU A 62 3.57 5.08 8.00
C GLU A 62 3.16 4.80 9.45
N VAL A 63 1.88 4.49 9.68
CA VAL A 63 1.39 4.15 11.02
C VAL A 63 2.01 2.84 11.51
N ASN A 64 2.10 1.83 10.64
CA ASN A 64 2.68 0.54 11.01
C ASN A 64 4.17 0.68 11.37
N GLU A 65 4.94 1.42 10.58
CA GLU A 65 6.34 1.74 10.88
C GLU A 65 6.48 2.44 12.23
N HIS A 66 5.64 3.44 12.52
CA HIS A 66 5.66 4.13 13.81
C HIS A 66 5.38 3.16 14.98
N LEU A 67 4.32 2.35 14.86
CA LEU A 67 3.93 1.39 15.91
C LEU A 67 5.02 0.34 16.16
N LEU A 68 5.66 -0.17 15.10
CA LEU A 68 6.75 -1.14 15.23
C LEU A 68 7.96 -0.52 15.95
N LEU A 69 8.33 0.72 15.61
CA LEU A 69 9.42 1.43 16.29
C LEU A 69 9.09 1.69 17.77
N GLU A 70 7.86 2.09 18.07
CA GLU A 70 7.40 2.31 19.43
C GLU A 70 7.41 1.02 20.25
N ALA A 71 6.88 -0.07 19.70
CA ALA A 71 6.91 -1.39 20.34
C ALA A 71 8.33 -1.85 20.63
N ALA A 72 9.26 -1.71 19.67
CA ALA A 72 10.66 -2.05 19.86
C ALA A 72 11.34 -1.20 20.95
N ARG A 73 11.03 0.10 21.01
CA ARG A 73 11.54 1.01 22.06
C ARG A 73 11.02 0.62 23.44
N LEU A 74 9.72 0.32 23.55
CA LEU A 74 9.10 -0.13 24.79
C LEU A 74 9.70 -1.44 25.28
N GLU A 75 9.89 -2.42 24.39
CA GLU A 75 10.48 -3.71 24.77
C GLU A 75 11.93 -3.53 25.24
N LYS A 76 12.74 -2.73 24.54
CA LYS A 76 14.10 -2.41 24.98
C LYS A 76 14.14 -1.70 26.33
N LYS A 77 13.14 -0.85 26.63
CA LYS A 77 13.00 -0.20 27.94
C LYS A 77 12.65 -1.22 29.02
N ARG A 78 11.63 -2.04 28.78
CA ARG A 78 11.16 -3.11 29.69
C ARG A 78 12.27 -4.08 30.05
N VAL A 79 13.04 -4.54 29.05
CA VAL A 79 14.19 -5.45 29.28
C VAL A 79 15.25 -4.78 30.15
N ARG A 80 15.61 -3.52 29.89
CA ARG A 80 16.59 -2.80 30.72
C ARG A 80 16.12 -2.59 32.15
N GLU A 81 14.85 -2.27 32.35
CA GLU A 81 14.24 -2.12 33.67
C GLU A 81 14.29 -3.45 34.43
N ASN A 82 13.83 -4.53 33.81
CA ASN A 82 13.87 -5.88 34.40
C ASN A 82 15.30 -6.34 34.71
N CYS A 83 16.26 -6.11 33.82
CA CYS A 83 17.67 -6.42 34.09
C CYS A 83 18.23 -5.58 35.26
N SER A 84 17.86 -4.30 35.34
CA SER A 84 18.28 -3.43 36.43
C SER A 84 17.68 -3.85 37.77
N GLU A 85 16.40 -4.20 37.78
CA GLU A 85 15.70 -4.70 38.96
C GLU A 85 16.29 -6.03 39.42
N ASN A 86 16.50 -6.98 38.51
CA ASN A 86 17.12 -8.27 38.83
C ASN A 86 18.52 -8.10 39.39
N ARG A 87 19.31 -7.15 38.86
CA ARG A 87 20.64 -6.82 39.38
C ARG A 87 20.59 -6.32 40.82
N LEU A 88 19.61 -5.48 41.17
CA LEU A 88 19.42 -4.99 42.55
C LEU A 88 18.86 -6.07 43.48
N ARG A 89 17.98 -6.93 42.96
CA ARG A 89 17.31 -8.00 43.70
C ARG A 89 18.25 -9.14 44.04
N LEU A 90 18.93 -9.67 43.04
CA LEU A 90 19.77 -10.87 43.17
C LEU A 90 21.19 -10.49 43.58
N GLY A 91 21.73 -9.39 43.05
CA GLY A 91 23.12 -9.01 43.21
C GLY A 91 23.90 -9.11 41.90
N GLN A 92 25.20 -8.84 41.97
CA GLN A 92 26.10 -8.85 40.82
C GLN A 92 27.55 -9.04 41.25
N PHE A 93 28.40 -9.50 40.33
CA PHE A 93 29.84 -9.37 40.50
C PHE A 93 30.27 -7.93 40.26
N VAL A 94 31.01 -7.37 41.22
CA VAL A 94 31.61 -6.04 41.12
C VAL A 94 33.13 -6.17 41.26
N PRO A 95 33.91 -5.47 40.42
CA PRO A 95 35.35 -5.46 40.55
C PRO A 95 35.73 -4.67 41.81
N VAL A 96 36.46 -5.32 42.72
CA VAL A 96 36.97 -4.71 43.96
C VAL A 96 38.48 -4.64 43.86
N ARG A 97 39.05 -3.47 44.16
CA ARG A 97 40.51 -3.30 44.22
C ARG A 97 41.05 -4.04 45.43
N GLN A 98 41.95 -4.99 45.20
CA GLN A 98 42.74 -5.65 46.23
C GLN A 98 44.22 -5.42 45.92
N GLY A 99 44.81 -4.43 46.60
CA GLY A 99 46.18 -3.99 46.35
C GLY A 99 46.38 -3.45 44.92
N ALA A 100 47.29 -4.07 44.18
CA ALA A 100 47.63 -3.68 42.81
C ALA A 100 46.70 -4.28 41.72
N GLN A 101 45.80 -5.20 42.08
CA GLN A 101 44.91 -5.90 41.14
C GLN A 101 43.43 -5.63 41.44
N PHE A 102 42.57 -5.91 40.46
CA PHE A 102 41.12 -5.98 40.64
C PHE A 102 40.68 -7.44 40.68
N VAL A 103 39.85 -7.77 41.66
CA VAL A 103 39.25 -9.10 41.81
C VAL A 103 37.73 -8.92 41.82
N ASP A 104 37.03 -9.74 41.05
CA ASP A 104 35.57 -9.72 41.04
C ASP A 104 35.03 -10.34 42.32
N SER A 105 34.23 -9.57 43.06
CA SER A 105 33.56 -10.00 44.28
C SER A 105 32.06 -9.98 44.07
N TRP A 106 31.36 -10.99 44.60
CA TRP A 106 29.90 -11.00 44.62
C TRP A 106 29.39 -9.92 45.57
N SER A 107 28.52 -9.04 45.07
CA SER A 107 27.77 -8.05 45.85
C SER A 107 26.31 -8.46 45.90
N GLU A 108 25.85 -8.90 47.07
CA GLU A 108 24.48 -9.38 47.27
C GLU A 108 23.42 -8.30 47.04
N GLY A 109 22.32 -8.70 46.40
CA GLY A 109 21.10 -7.92 46.28
C GLY A 109 20.22 -8.01 47.53
N TYR A 110 19.14 -7.23 47.56
CA TYR A 110 18.28 -7.15 48.74
C TYR A 110 17.61 -8.50 49.09
N ALA A 111 17.26 -9.32 48.09
CA ALA A 111 16.56 -10.58 48.34
C ALA A 111 17.40 -11.58 49.16
N PHE A 112 18.73 -11.60 48.96
CA PHE A 112 19.63 -12.46 49.73
C PHE A 112 20.02 -11.83 51.08
N LYS A 113 20.18 -10.50 51.12
CA LYS A 113 20.44 -9.77 52.37
C LYS A 113 19.31 -9.94 53.39
N GLU A 114 18.07 -10.00 52.94
CA GLU A 114 16.91 -10.25 53.80
C GLU A 114 16.85 -11.69 54.32
N LEU A 115 17.33 -12.67 53.56
CA LEU A 115 17.40 -14.08 53.99
C LEU A 115 18.52 -14.33 55.02
N ASN A 116 19.58 -13.54 54.97
CA ASN A 116 20.74 -13.63 55.87
C ASN A 116 20.56 -12.80 57.16
N LYS A 117 19.38 -12.23 57.39
CA LYS A 117 19.03 -11.36 58.53
C LYS A 117 18.12 -12.07 59.50
#